data_AF-A0A846TCC2-F1
#
_entry.id   AF-A0A846TCC2-F1
#
_cell.length_a   1.000
_cell.length_b   1.000
_cell.length_c   1.000
_cell.angle_alpha   90.00
_cell.angle_beta   90.00
_cell.angle_gamma   90.00
#
_symmetry.space_group_name_H-M   'P 1'
#
loop_
_entity.id
_entity.type
_entity.pdbx_description
1 polymer ?
#
loop_
_entity_poly.entity_id
_entity_poly.type
_entity_poly.pdbx_seq_one_letter_code
_entity_poly.pdbx_strand_id
1 'polypeptide(L)'
;MTDPATEFPLLYQHVNLLDNHPVWVAIPVRAGFGKAVKVAIALHFAVRLEIGQPEPALIEELSEMALFYLRQPTVAQPVEFFHSTLLGFYHNDPAPLWVVLDDDPLAQRYVGDDGTQDLPGRLAGVEIAVDLAEEIEKLLTASEECQSCEFLSSCGGYFKWPQRDYECAGVKRLFGELRDAAAELRSDLAQTAIGHPGS
;
A
#
# COMPACT_ATOMS: atom_id res chain seq x y z
N MET A 1 -8.60 9.31 9.14
CA MET A 1 -10.03 9.08 8.82
C MET A 1 -10.40 7.69 9.29
N THR A 2 -11.59 7.46 9.84
CA THR A 2 -11.98 6.15 10.41
C THR A 2 -13.09 5.47 9.61
N ASP A 3 -14.05 6.23 9.08
CA ASP A 3 -15.08 5.71 8.16
C ASP A 3 -15.03 6.44 6.81
N PRO A 4 -14.37 5.85 5.79
CA PRO A 4 -14.18 6.52 4.52
C PRO A 4 -15.49 6.68 3.72
N ALA A 5 -16.53 5.89 4.01
CA ALA A 5 -17.80 6.02 3.32
C ALA A 5 -18.55 7.31 3.68
N THR A 6 -18.36 7.81 4.90
CA THR A 6 -19.10 8.96 5.44
C THR A 6 -18.22 10.18 5.72
N GLU A 7 -16.94 9.99 6.02
CA GLU A 7 -16.03 11.07 6.44
C GLU A 7 -15.23 11.69 5.29
N PHE A 8 -15.25 11.13 4.07
CA PHE A 8 -14.55 11.72 2.92
C PHE A 8 -14.88 13.21 2.65
N PRO A 9 -16.07 13.76 2.97
CA PRO A 9 -16.32 15.19 2.83
C PRO A 9 -15.46 16.07 3.74
N LEU A 10 -14.86 15.54 4.81
CA LEU A 10 -13.95 16.31 5.67
C LEU A 10 -12.67 16.72 4.94
N LEU A 11 -12.28 16.00 3.88
CA LEU A 11 -11.09 16.32 3.09
C LEU A 11 -11.13 17.74 2.50
N TYR A 12 -12.33 18.22 2.14
CA TYR A 12 -12.51 19.58 1.62
C TYR A 12 -12.10 20.67 2.63
N GLN A 13 -12.16 20.38 3.93
CA GLN A 13 -11.80 21.33 4.99
C GLN A 13 -10.27 21.46 5.15
N HIS A 14 -9.51 20.52 4.59
CA HIS A 14 -8.08 20.38 4.81
C HIS A 14 -7.24 20.72 3.58
N VAL A 15 -7.86 21.14 2.46
CA VAL A 15 -7.14 21.45 1.21
C VAL A 15 -6.05 22.51 1.37
N ASN A 16 -6.25 23.49 2.27
CA ASN A 16 -5.25 24.53 2.56
C ASN A 16 -3.95 23.99 3.17
N LEU A 17 -3.94 22.75 3.69
CA LEU A 17 -2.71 22.12 4.18
C LEU A 17 -1.72 21.86 3.05
N LEU A 18 -2.20 21.64 1.82
CA LEU A 18 -1.39 21.38 0.64
C LEU A 18 -0.59 22.60 0.18
N ASP A 19 -0.98 23.81 0.58
CA ASP A 19 -0.31 25.05 0.16
C ASP A 19 1.13 25.15 0.69
N ASN A 20 1.41 24.51 1.83
CA ASN A 20 2.67 24.69 2.56
C ASN A 20 3.44 23.38 2.81
N HIS A 21 2.77 22.23 2.79
CA HIS A 21 3.37 20.94 3.13
C HIS A 21 2.87 19.82 2.22
N PRO A 22 3.74 18.88 1.82
CA PRO A 22 3.28 17.62 1.25
C PRO A 22 2.55 16.84 2.36
N VAL A 23 1.23 16.74 2.24
CA VAL A 23 0.38 16.03 3.21
C VAL A 23 -0.23 14.80 2.55
N TRP A 24 -0.18 13.69 3.27
CA TRP A 24 -0.87 12.45 2.90
C TRP A 24 -2.17 12.30 3.67
N VAL A 25 -3.16 11.72 3.01
CA VAL A 25 -4.38 11.27 3.66
C VAL A 25 -4.29 9.77 3.88
N ALA A 26 -4.32 9.36 5.15
CA ALA A 26 -4.49 7.96 5.52
C ALA A 26 -5.97 7.55 5.39
N ILE A 27 -6.23 6.56 4.55
CA ILE A 27 -7.57 6.03 4.26
C ILE A 27 -7.58 4.52 4.57
N PRO A 28 -8.38 4.06 5.53
CA PRO A 28 -8.51 2.63 5.78
C PRO A 28 -9.26 1.92 4.67
N VAL A 29 -8.81 0.72 4.30
CA VAL A 29 -9.52 -0.13 3.33
C VAL A 29 -10.72 -0.74 4.03
N ARG A 30 -11.85 -0.04 3.90
CA ARG A 30 -13.19 -0.43 4.35
C ARG A 30 -14.17 -0.16 3.22
N ALA A 31 -15.37 -0.74 3.30
CA ALA A 31 -16.36 -0.61 2.24
C ALA A 31 -16.57 0.86 1.85
N GLY A 32 -16.42 1.17 0.56
CA GLY A 32 -16.57 2.53 0.04
C GLY A 32 -15.31 3.39 0.10
N PHE A 33 -14.15 2.84 0.49
CA PHE A 33 -12.88 3.58 0.49
C PHE A 33 -12.52 4.12 -0.90
N GLY A 34 -12.88 3.43 -1.98
CA GLY A 34 -12.56 3.87 -3.34
C GLY A 34 -13.14 5.23 -3.68
N LYS A 35 -14.31 5.58 -3.11
CA LYS A 35 -14.87 6.93 -3.25
C LYS A 35 -14.01 7.97 -2.52
N ALA A 36 -13.57 7.65 -1.30
CA ALA A 36 -12.69 8.53 -0.53
C ALA A 36 -11.35 8.75 -1.24
N VAL A 37 -10.75 7.69 -1.80
CA VAL A 37 -9.51 7.77 -2.60
C VAL A 37 -9.69 8.68 -3.81
N LYS A 38 -10.76 8.51 -4.59
CA LYS A 38 -11.05 9.36 -5.76
C LYS A 38 -11.21 10.82 -5.38
N VAL A 39 -11.90 11.12 -4.27
CA VAL A 39 -12.04 12.50 -3.76
C VAL A 39 -10.70 13.05 -3.30
N ALA A 40 -9.90 12.28 -2.56
CA ALA A 40 -8.58 12.70 -2.11
C ALA A 40 -7.67 13.07 -3.29
N ILE A 41 -7.60 12.21 -4.31
CA ILE A 41 -6.83 12.47 -5.54
C ILE A 41 -7.35 13.71 -6.27
N ALA A 42 -8.67 13.87 -6.39
CA ALA A 42 -9.27 15.05 -7.04
C ALA A 42 -8.98 16.36 -6.28
N LEU A 43 -8.75 16.27 -4.97
CA LEU A 43 -8.33 17.37 -4.12
C LEU A 43 -6.79 17.50 -4.02
N HIS A 44 -6.05 16.76 -4.84
CA HIS A 44 -4.59 16.77 -4.91
C HIS A 44 -3.87 16.25 -3.66
N PHE A 45 -4.55 15.45 -2.83
CA PHE A 45 -3.88 14.69 -1.78
C PHE A 45 -3.23 13.42 -2.34
N ALA A 46 -1.99 13.17 -1.91
CA ALA A 46 -1.42 11.84 -1.93
C ALA A 46 -2.11 10.95 -0.87
N VAL A 47 -2.23 9.66 -1.17
CA VAL A 47 -3.05 8.72 -0.40
C VAL A 47 -2.20 7.58 0.15
N ARG A 48 -2.25 7.37 1.46
CA ARG A 48 -1.76 6.16 2.13
C ARG A 48 -2.94 5.26 2.45
N LEU A 49 -2.96 4.05 1.92
CA LEU A 49 -4.00 3.06 2.24
C LEU A 49 -3.60 2.27 3.49
N GLU A 50 -4.51 2.12 4.43
CA GLU A 50 -4.35 1.20 5.57
C GLU A 50 -5.09 -0.11 5.23
N ILE A 51 -4.36 -1.07 4.67
CA ILE A 51 -4.96 -2.20 3.95
C ILE A 51 -5.33 -3.35 4.88
N GLY A 52 -4.54 -3.61 5.91
CA GLY A 52 -4.78 -4.69 6.87
C GLY A 52 -4.85 -6.07 6.21
N GLN A 53 -5.95 -6.79 6.46
CA GLN A 53 -6.26 -8.12 5.90
C GLN A 53 -7.66 -8.06 5.25
N PRO A 54 -7.76 -7.57 4.00
CA PRO A 54 -9.05 -7.24 3.39
C PRO A 54 -9.85 -8.50 3.04
N GLU A 55 -11.17 -8.45 3.27
CA GLU A 55 -12.10 -9.48 2.81
C GLU A 55 -12.19 -9.52 1.28
N PRO A 56 -12.69 -10.61 0.66
CA PRO A 56 -12.77 -10.75 -0.79
C PRO A 56 -13.47 -9.58 -1.50
N ALA A 57 -14.56 -9.03 -0.93
CA ALA A 57 -15.24 -7.87 -1.51
C ALA A 57 -14.37 -6.61 -1.55
N LEU A 58 -13.51 -6.40 -0.54
CA LEU A 58 -12.57 -5.29 -0.48
C LEU A 58 -11.38 -5.51 -1.43
N ILE A 59 -11.01 -6.76 -1.70
CA ILE A 59 -10.04 -7.08 -2.76
C ILE A 59 -10.56 -6.63 -4.12
N GLU A 60 -11.83 -6.89 -4.45
CA GLU A 60 -12.40 -6.42 -5.72
C GLU A 60 -12.38 -4.89 -5.82
N GLU A 61 -12.76 -4.19 -4.75
CA GLU A 61 -12.70 -2.71 -4.71
C GLU A 61 -11.24 -2.20 -4.82
N LEU A 62 -10.26 -2.91 -4.24
CA LEU A 62 -8.83 -2.63 -4.42
C LEU A 62 -8.37 -2.82 -5.87
N SER A 63 -8.77 -3.90 -6.53
CA SER A 63 -8.48 -4.12 -7.95
C SER A 63 -9.11 -3.05 -8.84
N GLU A 64 -10.33 -2.63 -8.57
CA GLU A 64 -10.95 -1.50 -9.27
C GLU A 64 -10.16 -0.20 -9.05
N MET A 65 -9.67 0.05 -7.84
CA MET A 65 -8.84 1.23 -7.55
C MET A 65 -7.46 1.15 -8.17
N ALA A 66 -6.85 -0.03 -8.25
CA ALA A 66 -5.59 -0.23 -8.97
C ALA A 66 -5.78 0.07 -10.46
N LEU A 67 -6.84 -0.45 -11.08
CA LEU A 67 -7.15 -0.15 -12.47
C LEU A 67 -7.40 1.34 -12.71
N PHE A 68 -8.16 1.98 -11.81
CA PHE A 68 -8.37 3.43 -11.85
C PHE A 68 -7.03 4.19 -11.76
N TYR A 69 -6.18 3.84 -10.79
CA TYR A 69 -4.87 4.46 -10.61
C TYR A 69 -3.96 4.31 -11.85
N LEU A 70 -3.95 3.12 -12.45
CA LEU A 70 -3.08 2.80 -13.59
C LEU A 70 -3.55 3.38 -14.92
N ARG A 71 -4.87 3.51 -15.12
CA ARG A 71 -5.44 3.81 -16.45
C ARG A 71 -6.10 5.18 -16.55
N GLN A 72 -6.46 5.82 -15.44
CA GLN A 72 -7.12 7.12 -15.48
C GLN A 72 -6.08 8.24 -15.67
N PRO A 73 -6.10 8.97 -16.81
CA PRO A 73 -5.07 9.96 -17.13
C PRO A 73 -5.08 11.20 -16.23
N THR A 74 -6.16 11.41 -15.48
CA THR A 74 -6.29 12.53 -14.54
C THR A 74 -5.72 12.24 -13.16
N VAL A 75 -5.27 11.01 -12.90
CA VAL A 75 -4.63 10.66 -11.63
C VAL A 75 -3.18 11.14 -11.67
N ALA A 76 -2.87 12.12 -10.83
CA ALA A 76 -1.52 12.69 -10.71
C ALA A 76 -0.91 12.51 -9.32
N GLN A 77 -1.71 12.11 -8.33
CA GLN A 77 -1.26 11.91 -6.96
C GLN A 77 -0.94 10.43 -6.72
N PRO A 78 0.11 10.12 -5.96
CA PRO A 78 0.41 8.75 -5.61
C PRO A 78 -0.67 8.20 -4.68
N VAL A 79 -1.03 6.93 -4.92
CA VAL A 79 -1.63 6.07 -3.91
C VAL A 79 -0.51 5.13 -3.50
N GLU A 80 0.11 5.38 -2.34
CA GLU A 80 1.43 4.84 -1.97
C GLU A 80 1.54 3.33 -2.15
N PHE A 81 0.50 2.58 -1.76
CA PHE A 81 0.47 1.15 -1.98
C PHE A 81 0.60 0.75 -3.45
N PHE A 82 -0.20 1.33 -4.34
CA PHE A 82 -0.11 1.00 -5.76
C PHE A 82 1.17 1.57 -6.39
N HIS A 83 1.53 2.80 -6.03
CA HIS A 83 2.66 3.51 -6.59
C HIS A 83 3.98 2.78 -6.29
N SER A 84 4.24 2.49 -5.01
CA SER A 84 5.50 1.89 -4.56
C SER A 84 5.63 0.43 -4.97
N THR A 85 4.53 -0.33 -4.94
CA THR A 85 4.54 -1.72 -5.46
C THR A 85 4.78 -1.76 -6.98
N LEU A 86 4.11 -0.89 -7.74
CA LEU A 86 4.34 -0.76 -9.19
C LEU A 86 5.79 -0.40 -9.50
N LEU A 87 6.35 0.57 -8.77
CA LEU A 87 7.73 1.04 -8.96
C LEU A 87 8.75 -0.08 -8.67
N GLY A 88 8.57 -0.82 -7.58
CA GLY A 88 9.41 -1.97 -7.24
C GLY A 88 9.38 -3.04 -8.34
N PHE A 89 8.19 -3.37 -8.85
CA PHE A 89 8.08 -4.29 -9.99
C PHE A 89 8.70 -3.74 -11.27
N TYR A 90 8.53 -2.44 -11.55
CA TYR A 90 9.10 -1.78 -12.72
C TYR A 90 10.63 -1.84 -12.72
N HIS A 91 11.28 -1.64 -11.57
CA HIS A 91 12.74 -1.75 -11.47
C HIS A 91 13.26 -3.17 -11.27
N ASN A 92 12.37 -4.17 -11.10
CA ASN A 92 12.72 -5.52 -10.65
C ASN A 92 13.47 -5.53 -9.31
N ASP A 93 13.15 -4.56 -8.45
CA ASP A 93 13.73 -4.40 -7.11
C ASP A 93 12.60 -4.13 -6.10
N PRO A 94 11.72 -5.14 -5.85
CA PRO A 94 10.61 -4.97 -4.93
C PRO A 94 11.09 -4.89 -3.48
N ALA A 95 10.62 -3.87 -2.75
CA ALA A 95 10.74 -3.77 -1.30
C ALA A 95 9.47 -4.33 -0.61
N PRO A 96 9.60 -4.89 0.60
CA PRO A 96 8.46 -5.42 1.34
C PRO A 96 7.49 -4.31 1.76
N LEU A 97 6.19 -4.62 1.79
CA LEU A 97 5.12 -3.68 2.20
C LEU A 97 5.37 -3.02 3.56
N TRP A 98 6.00 -3.73 4.50
CA TRP A 98 6.41 -3.18 5.79
C TRP A 98 7.27 -1.92 5.65
N VAL A 99 8.17 -1.90 4.68
CA VAL A 99 9.06 -0.77 4.40
C VAL A 99 8.34 0.28 3.57
N VAL A 100 7.70 -0.10 2.45
CA VAL A 100 7.13 0.89 1.53
C VAL A 100 5.90 1.60 2.08
N LEU A 101 5.22 1.02 3.07
CA LEU A 101 4.08 1.65 3.74
C LEU A 101 4.48 2.34 5.05
N ASP A 102 5.77 2.48 5.35
CA ASP A 102 6.26 3.03 6.63
C ASP A 102 5.57 2.36 7.84
N ASP A 103 5.44 1.04 7.79
CA ASP A 103 4.88 0.22 8.88
C ASP A 103 6.01 -0.57 9.60
N ASP A 104 7.28 -0.29 9.27
CA ASP A 104 8.44 -0.94 9.89
C ASP A 104 8.59 -0.49 11.36
N PRO A 105 8.39 -1.38 12.35
CA PRO A 105 8.50 -1.03 13.77
C PRO A 105 9.94 -0.74 14.22
N LEU A 106 10.95 -1.12 13.44
CA LEU A 106 12.34 -0.74 13.72
C LEU A 106 12.56 0.75 13.39
N ALA A 107 11.80 1.27 12.43
CA ALA A 107 11.86 2.67 12.00
C ALA A 107 10.85 3.57 12.75
N GLN A 108 9.74 3.03 13.24
CA GLN A 108 8.67 3.81 13.87
C GLN A 108 8.34 3.38 15.29
N ARG A 109 8.39 4.34 16.23
CA ARG A 109 7.93 4.17 17.61
C ARG A 109 7.12 5.40 18.00
N TYR A 110 5.91 5.18 18.49
CA TYR A 110 5.13 6.23 19.12
C TYR A 110 5.49 6.25 20.61
N VAL A 111 5.69 7.44 21.19
CA VAL A 111 5.89 7.60 22.63
C VAL A 111 4.76 8.49 23.14
N GLY A 112 3.87 7.91 23.94
CA GLY A 112 2.76 8.61 24.57
C GLY A 112 3.21 9.60 25.65
N ASP A 113 2.30 10.48 26.05
CA ASP A 113 2.55 11.52 27.06
C ASP A 113 2.93 10.97 28.44
N ASP A 114 2.56 9.71 28.72
CA ASP A 114 2.92 8.96 29.91
C ASP A 114 4.30 8.26 29.79
N GLY A 115 4.98 8.40 28.64
CA GLY A 115 6.24 7.74 28.32
C GLY A 115 6.08 6.29 27.84
N THR A 116 4.84 5.79 27.71
CA THR A 116 4.57 4.47 27.16
C THR A 116 4.90 4.48 25.67
N GLN A 117 5.67 3.49 25.23
CA GLN A 117 5.91 3.32 23.80
C GLN A 117 4.77 2.46 23.23
N ASP A 118 4.28 2.83 22.05
CA ASP A 118 3.32 2.04 21.26
C ASP A 118 3.81 1.91 19.81
N LEU A 119 3.38 0.85 19.14
CA LEU A 119 3.59 0.69 17.70
C LEU A 119 2.41 1.31 16.92
N PRO A 120 2.67 2.01 15.81
CA PRO A 120 1.61 2.68 15.05
C PRO A 120 0.79 1.71 14.17
N GLY A 121 -0.37 2.19 13.74
CA GLY A 121 -1.17 1.56 12.69
C GLY A 121 -1.60 0.13 13.02
N ARG A 122 -1.35 -0.80 12.10
CA ARG A 122 -1.74 -2.21 12.24
C ARG A 122 -0.98 -2.99 13.32
N LEU A 123 0.07 -2.39 13.87
CA LEU A 123 0.87 -2.93 14.96
C LEU A 123 0.43 -2.39 16.33
N ALA A 124 -0.59 -1.53 16.37
CA ALA A 124 -1.14 -1.02 17.62
C ALA A 124 -1.57 -2.16 18.55
N GLY A 125 -1.13 -2.08 19.82
CA GLY A 125 -1.41 -3.09 20.84
C GLY A 125 -0.51 -4.33 20.79
N VAL A 126 0.48 -4.38 19.91
CA VAL A 126 1.54 -5.40 19.93
C VAL A 126 2.57 -5.03 20.99
N GLU A 127 2.95 -5.98 21.84
CA GLU A 127 3.97 -5.75 22.87
C GLU A 127 5.34 -5.43 22.24
N ILE A 128 5.91 -4.26 22.56
CA ILE A 128 7.18 -3.76 22.00
C ILE A 128 8.39 -4.63 22.34
N ALA A 129 8.27 -5.49 23.36
CA ALA A 129 9.30 -6.45 23.70
C ALA A 129 9.52 -7.52 22.61
N VAL A 130 8.61 -7.62 21.64
CA VAL A 130 8.69 -8.53 20.50
C VAL A 130 9.58 -7.92 19.41
N ASP A 131 10.65 -8.62 19.04
CA ASP A 131 11.37 -8.33 17.80
C ASP A 131 10.46 -8.73 16.62
N LEU A 132 9.77 -7.76 16.03
CA LEU A 132 8.83 -8.04 14.94
C LEU A 132 9.55 -8.60 13.71
N ALA A 133 10.81 -8.25 13.46
CA ALA A 133 11.56 -8.83 12.35
C ALA A 133 11.73 -10.34 12.58
N GLU A 134 12.06 -10.74 13.81
CA GLU A 134 12.13 -12.15 14.21
C GLU A 134 10.75 -12.84 14.13
N GLU A 135 9.67 -12.19 14.54
CA GLU A 135 8.32 -12.77 14.44
C GLU A 135 7.80 -12.88 13.00
N ILE A 136 8.10 -11.90 12.14
CA ILE A 136 7.82 -11.99 10.70
C ILE A 136 8.63 -13.14 10.10
N GLU A 137 9.92 -13.27 10.45
CA GLU A 137 10.77 -14.37 9.98
C GLU A 137 10.23 -15.74 10.42
N LYS A 138 9.83 -15.88 11.69
CA LYS A 138 9.16 -17.09 12.21
C LYS A 138 7.86 -17.37 11.47
N LEU A 139 7.05 -16.34 11.21
CA LEU A 139 5.81 -16.45 10.45
C LEU A 139 6.07 -16.96 9.02
N LEU A 140 7.09 -16.41 8.36
CA LEU A 140 7.45 -16.79 6.99
C LEU A 140 8.02 -18.21 6.93
N THR A 141 8.81 -18.60 7.92
CA THR A 141 9.38 -19.95 8.02
C THR A 141 8.32 -21.00 8.39
N ALA A 142 7.28 -20.63 9.12
CA ALA A 142 6.16 -21.52 9.44
C ALA A 142 5.16 -21.70 8.27
N SER A 143 5.16 -20.80 7.28
CA SER A 143 4.18 -20.80 6.19
C SER A 143 4.77 -21.31 4.88
N GLU A 144 4.44 -22.55 4.50
CA GLU A 144 4.82 -23.11 3.18
C GLU A 144 4.30 -22.27 2.01
N GLU A 145 3.11 -21.69 2.17
CA GLU A 145 2.51 -20.80 1.16
C GLU A 145 3.38 -19.56 0.90
N CYS A 146 3.96 -18.97 1.95
CA CYS A 146 4.82 -17.80 1.82
C CYS A 146 6.20 -18.16 1.26
N GLN A 147 6.79 -19.29 1.66
CA GLN A 147 8.10 -19.73 1.19
C GLN A 147 8.17 -19.93 -0.33
N SER A 148 7.06 -20.36 -0.93
CA SER A 148 6.94 -20.59 -2.38
C SER A 148 6.26 -19.44 -3.13
N CYS A 149 5.90 -18.36 -2.44
CA CYS A 149 5.18 -17.24 -3.03
C CYS A 149 6.10 -16.37 -3.90
N GLU A 150 5.74 -16.20 -5.17
CA GLU A 150 6.48 -15.32 -6.11
C GLU A 150 6.51 -13.85 -5.68
N PHE A 151 5.56 -13.42 -4.86
CA PHE A 151 5.45 -12.05 -4.35
C PHE A 151 6.06 -11.87 -2.95
N LEU A 152 6.80 -12.87 -2.43
CA LEU A 152 7.35 -12.82 -1.07
C LEU A 152 8.22 -11.57 -0.83
N SER A 153 9.06 -11.18 -1.79
CA SER A 153 9.92 -9.99 -1.66
C SER A 153 9.14 -8.68 -1.55
N SER A 154 8.03 -8.55 -2.26
CA SER A 154 7.18 -7.35 -2.20
C SER A 154 6.17 -7.40 -1.05
N CYS A 155 5.65 -8.57 -0.70
CA CYS A 155 4.68 -8.72 0.39
C CYS A 155 5.35 -8.74 1.77
N GLY A 156 6.48 -9.43 1.93
CA GLY A 156 7.17 -9.58 3.21
C GLY A 156 6.34 -10.25 4.31
N GLY A 157 5.30 -11.00 3.96
CA GLY A 157 4.35 -11.57 4.94
C GLY A 157 3.34 -10.57 5.51
N TYR A 158 3.26 -9.35 4.96
CA TYR A 158 2.38 -8.27 5.44
C TYR A 158 0.91 -8.69 5.62
N PHE A 159 0.39 -9.51 4.71
CA PHE A 159 -1.01 -9.97 4.78
C PHE A 159 -1.24 -11.16 5.71
N LYS A 160 -0.19 -11.79 6.26
CA LYS A 160 -0.32 -12.89 7.23
C LYS A 160 -0.34 -12.39 8.68
N TRP A 161 -0.31 -11.08 8.89
CA TRP A 161 -0.41 -10.46 10.20
C TRP A 161 -1.75 -9.72 10.38
N PRO A 162 -2.41 -9.77 11.55
CA PRO A 162 -2.13 -10.67 12.67
C PRO A 162 -2.66 -12.09 12.43
N GLN A 163 -3.61 -12.28 11.52
CA GLN A 163 -4.21 -13.60 11.24
C GLN A 163 -3.33 -14.39 10.25
N ARG A 164 -2.64 -15.43 10.77
CA ARG A 164 -1.66 -16.23 10.02
C ARG A 164 -2.29 -17.13 8.95
N ASP A 165 -3.59 -17.38 9.05
CA ASP A 165 -4.39 -18.21 8.14
C ASP A 165 -5.09 -17.40 7.04
N TYR A 166 -4.80 -16.10 6.92
CA TYR A 166 -5.38 -15.26 5.86
C TYR A 166 -5.10 -15.81 4.45
N GLU A 167 -6.14 -15.96 3.63
CA GLU A 167 -6.07 -16.50 2.27
C GLU A 167 -5.54 -15.45 1.27
N CYS A 168 -4.31 -15.65 0.77
CA CYS A 168 -3.64 -14.65 -0.05
C CYS A 168 -4.03 -14.65 -1.54
N ALA A 169 -4.97 -15.48 -1.99
CA ALA A 169 -5.33 -15.59 -3.41
C ALA A 169 -5.74 -14.24 -4.02
N GLY A 170 -6.54 -13.46 -3.29
CA GLY A 170 -6.99 -12.14 -3.72
C GLY A 170 -5.85 -11.13 -3.89
N VAL A 171 -4.98 -11.02 -2.88
CA VAL A 171 -3.83 -10.10 -2.93
C VAL A 171 -2.79 -10.53 -3.96
N LYS A 172 -2.59 -11.83 -4.18
CA LYS A 172 -1.71 -12.36 -5.23
C LYS A 172 -2.16 -11.92 -6.62
N ARG A 173 -3.47 -11.95 -6.90
CA ARG A 173 -4.04 -11.44 -8.16
C ARG A 173 -3.76 -9.94 -8.32
N LEU A 174 -4.02 -9.14 -7.28
CA LEU A 174 -3.76 -7.69 -7.30
C LEU A 174 -2.28 -7.37 -7.58
N PHE A 175 -1.37 -8.11 -6.96
CA PHE A 175 0.07 -7.97 -7.20
C PHE A 175 0.45 -8.38 -8.64
N GLY A 176 -0.19 -9.43 -9.17
CA GLY A 176 -0.06 -9.82 -10.57
C GLY A 176 -0.45 -8.70 -11.53
N GLU A 177 -1.59 -8.04 -11.30
CA GLU A 177 -2.07 -6.91 -12.10
C GLU A 177 -1.05 -5.75 -12.11
N LEU A 178 -0.49 -5.41 -10.95
CA LEU A 178 0.54 -4.38 -10.83
C LEU A 178 1.86 -4.78 -11.53
N ARG A 179 2.29 -6.03 -11.38
CA ARG A 179 3.49 -6.54 -12.06
C ARG A 179 3.34 -6.50 -13.58
N ASP A 180 2.18 -6.92 -14.08
CA ASP A 180 1.91 -6.96 -15.51
C ASP A 180 1.86 -5.54 -16.09
N ALA A 181 1.24 -4.59 -15.37
CA ALA A 181 1.27 -3.17 -15.73
C ALA A 181 2.69 -2.58 -15.74
N ALA A 182 3.53 -2.95 -14.77
CA ALA A 182 4.94 -2.54 -14.76
C ALA A 182 5.72 -3.11 -15.96
N ALA A 183 5.43 -4.35 -16.37
CA ALA A 183 6.04 -4.97 -17.54
C ALA A 183 5.59 -4.31 -18.85
N GLU A 184 4.30 -3.98 -18.98
CA GLU A 184 3.74 -3.20 -20.09
C GLU A 184 4.46 -1.84 -20.21
N LEU A 185 4.55 -1.09 -19.11
CA LEU A 185 5.23 0.21 -19.08
C LEU A 185 6.70 0.13 -19.51
N ARG A 186 7.44 -0.88 -19.04
CA ARG A 186 8.83 -1.11 -19.49
C ARG A 186 8.92 -1.36 -20.99
N SER A 187 8.01 -2.18 -21.53
CA SER A 187 7.97 -2.50 -22.95
C SER A 187 7.72 -1.26 -23.80
N ASP A 188 6.75 -0.45 -23.39
CA ASP A 188 6.37 0.79 -24.10
C ASP A 188 7.52 1.81 -24.09
N LEU A 189 8.17 2.00 -22.93
CA LEU A 189 9.31 2.90 -22.81
C LEU A 189 10.52 2.42 -23.62
N ALA A 190 10.80 1.11 -23.65
CA ALA A 190 11.86 0.55 -24.49
C ALA A 190 11.58 0.77 -26.00
N GLN A 191 10.33 0.62 -26.43
CA GLN A 191 9.93 0.85 -27.82
C GLN A 191 10.05 2.33 -28.23
N THR A 192 9.67 3.26 -27.35
CA THR A 192 9.84 4.71 -27.61
C THR A 192 11.31 5.12 -27.66
N ALA A 193 12.18 4.52 -26.83
CA ALA A 193 13.62 4.76 -26.85
C ALA A 193 14.28 4.27 -28.16
N ILE A 194 13.78 3.20 -28.76
CA ILE A 194 14.25 2.67 -30.06
C ILE A 194 13.73 3.50 -31.24
N GLY A 195 12.53 4.09 -31.11
CA GLY A 195 11.89 4.92 -32.14
C GLY A 195 12.42 6.35 -32.29
N HIS A 196 13.41 6.78 -31.50
CA HIS A 196 14.04 8.11 -31.58
C HIS A 196 15.56 8.02 -31.79
N PRO A 197 16.06 7.66 -32.99
CA PRO A 197 17.45 7.90 -33.36
C PRO A 197 17.63 9.37 -33.73
N GLY A 198 17.83 10.23 -32.73
CA GLY A 198 18.29 11.61 -32.91
C GLY A 198 17.22 12.64 -33.28
N SER A 199 17.12 13.66 -32.44
CA SER A 199 16.76 15.03 -32.83
C SER A 199 17.82 15.96 -32.25
#